data_AF-A0A3D9Z1V7-F1
#
_entry.id   AF-A0A3D9Z1V7-F1
#
_cell.length_a   1.000
_cell.length_b   1.000
_cell.length_c   1.000
_cell.angle_alpha   90.00
_cell.angle_beta   90.00
_cell.angle_gamma   90.00
#
_symmetry.space_group_name_H-M   'P 1'
#
loop_
_entity.id
_entity.type
_entity.pdbx_description
1 polymer ?
#
loop_
_entity_poly.entity_id
_entity_poly.type
_entity_poly.pdbx_seq_one_letter_code
_entity_poly.pdbx_strand_id
1 'polypeptide(L)'
;MTDMSTPLAPRLEDKWLGPAVMFVLCFSGMMIGLAIDLQSVLPQTIVALCTRPHSLGDSIALHAVLLPTTNILMFVSGLVAAFYSAWPSCGHRETWSQRALFLLPYVGCSVAMLIGMFLSEWFAPQVARHLGMTWSVPTMIGAMAVGMAGGMASWAALDALAANAIRIRSPG
;
A
#
# COMPACT_ATOMS: atom_id res chain seq x y z
N MET A 1 -8.70 7.46 -50.06
CA MET A 1 -9.03 6.42 -49.06
C MET A 1 -8.16 6.69 -47.85
N THR A 2 -8.76 7.32 -46.85
CA THR A 2 -8.12 7.93 -45.70
C THR A 2 -7.86 6.91 -44.60
N ASP A 3 -6.60 6.88 -44.21
CA ASP A 3 -6.03 6.50 -42.92
C ASP A 3 -6.94 6.87 -41.73
N MET A 4 -7.20 5.92 -40.83
CA MET A 4 -7.74 6.25 -39.49
C MET A 4 -7.52 5.12 -38.46
N SER A 5 -6.39 4.43 -38.51
CA SER A 5 -5.89 3.61 -37.39
C SER A 5 -4.75 4.34 -36.71
N THR A 6 -4.99 5.54 -36.20
CA THR A 6 -4.11 6.11 -35.17
C THR A 6 -4.11 5.14 -33.99
N PRO A 7 -2.96 4.55 -33.62
CA PRO A 7 -2.89 3.74 -32.41
C PRO A 7 -3.33 4.63 -31.26
N LEU A 8 -4.44 4.24 -30.63
CA LEU A 8 -4.99 4.92 -29.46
C LEU A 8 -3.84 5.02 -28.45
N ALA A 9 -3.31 6.23 -28.23
CA ALA A 9 -2.31 6.45 -27.21
C ALA A 9 -2.84 5.79 -25.92
N PRO A 10 -2.04 4.94 -25.25
CA PRO A 10 -2.50 4.25 -24.05
C PRO A 10 -3.07 5.31 -23.11
N ARG A 11 -4.35 5.19 -22.78
CA ARG A 11 -5.03 6.22 -22.00
C ARG A 11 -4.30 6.32 -20.68
N LEU A 12 -4.00 7.54 -20.26
CA LEU A 12 -3.42 7.79 -18.92
C LEU A 12 -4.20 7.06 -17.81
N GLU A 13 -5.49 6.82 -18.04
CA GLU A 13 -6.39 6.01 -17.21
C GLU A 13 -5.84 4.60 -16.90
N ASP A 14 -5.18 3.94 -17.85
CA ASP A 14 -4.71 2.56 -17.68
C ASP A 14 -3.48 2.46 -16.76
N LYS A 15 -2.69 3.55 -16.66
CA LYS A 15 -1.46 3.57 -15.84
C LYS A 15 -1.72 3.70 -14.35
N TRP A 16 -2.83 4.34 -13.97
CA TRP A 16 -3.16 4.61 -12.57
C TRP A 16 -4.14 3.60 -11.98
N LEU A 17 -4.82 2.81 -12.83
CA LEU A 17 -5.82 1.85 -12.38
C LEU A 17 -5.24 0.80 -11.44
N GLY A 18 -4.09 0.20 -11.77
CA GLY A 18 -3.44 -0.81 -10.92
C GLY A 18 -3.11 -0.29 -9.51
N PRO A 19 -2.32 0.80 -9.38
CA PRO A 19 -2.03 1.42 -8.09
C PRO A 19 -3.30 1.85 -7.32
N ALA A 20 -4.29 2.42 -8.01
CA ALA A 20 -5.54 2.82 -7.36
C ALA A 20 -6.32 1.62 -6.81
N VAL A 21 -6.42 0.53 -7.57
CA VAL A 21 -7.06 -0.73 -7.14
C VAL A 21 -6.30 -1.33 -5.95
N MET A 22 -4.96 -1.34 -5.98
CA MET A 22 -4.15 -1.75 -4.83
C MET A 22 -4.46 -0.89 -3.59
N PHE A 23 -4.46 0.43 -3.74
CA PHE A 23 -4.74 1.35 -2.63
C PHE A 23 -6.11 1.05 -2.01
N VAL A 24 -7.15 1.02 -2.85
CA VAL A 24 -8.53 0.84 -2.41
C VAL A 24 -8.72 -0.52 -1.74
N LEU A 25 -8.20 -1.61 -2.33
CA LEU A 25 -8.36 -2.94 -1.75
C LEU A 25 -7.58 -3.09 -0.45
N CYS A 26 -6.32 -2.66 -0.38
CA CYS A 26 -5.53 -2.69 0.85
C CYS A 26 -6.16 -1.84 1.96
N PHE A 27 -6.59 -0.61 1.64
CA PHE A 27 -7.23 0.28 2.60
C PHE A 27 -8.56 -0.30 3.08
N SER A 28 -9.36 -0.89 2.19
CA SER A 28 -10.61 -1.56 2.57
C SER A 28 -10.35 -2.78 3.46
N GLY A 29 -9.35 -3.61 3.14
CA GLY A 29 -8.95 -4.75 3.97
C GLY A 29 -8.50 -4.32 5.36
N MET A 30 -7.70 -3.26 5.44
CA MET A 30 -7.29 -2.63 6.70
C MET A 30 -8.51 -2.15 7.50
N MET A 31 -9.45 -1.44 6.87
CA MET A 31 -10.65 -0.93 7.54
C MET A 31 -11.55 -2.05 8.08
N ILE A 32 -11.73 -3.13 7.31
CA ILE A 32 -12.49 -4.30 7.74
C ILE A 32 -11.79 -4.99 8.91
N GLY A 33 -10.47 -5.21 8.82
CA GLY A 33 -9.71 -5.81 9.92
C GLY A 33 -9.71 -4.95 11.17
N LEU A 34 -9.59 -3.63 11.03
CA LEU A 34 -9.68 -2.71 12.17
C LEU A 34 -11.05 -2.79 12.83
N ALA A 35 -12.13 -2.86 12.05
CA ALA A 35 -13.48 -3.02 12.58
C ALA A 35 -13.66 -4.35 13.34
N ILE A 36 -12.97 -5.41 12.94
CA ILE A 36 -12.97 -6.71 13.64
C ILE A 36 -12.13 -6.63 14.92
N ASP A 37 -10.90 -6.11 14.85
CA ASP A 37 -10.01 -5.97 15.99
C ASP A 37 -10.62 -5.06 17.08
N LEU A 38 -11.35 -4.01 16.69
CA LEU A 38 -12.07 -3.11 17.60
C LEU A 38 -13.19 -3.79 18.41
N GLN A 39 -13.63 -4.99 18.03
CA GLN A 39 -14.55 -5.79 18.85
C GLN A 39 -13.85 -6.39 20.07
N SER A 40 -12.53 -6.61 19.97
CA SER A 40 -11.70 -7.23 21.01
C SER A 40 -10.83 -6.21 21.76
N VAL A 41 -10.48 -5.09 21.11
CA VAL A 41 -9.58 -4.07 21.63
C VAL A 41 -10.30 -2.74 21.72
N LEU A 42 -10.32 -2.14 22.91
CA LEU A 42 -10.94 -0.82 23.09
C LEU A 42 -10.22 0.25 22.24
N PRO A 43 -10.95 1.17 21.59
CA PRO A 43 -10.35 2.25 20.80
C PRO A 43 -9.32 3.08 21.57
N GLN A 44 -9.53 3.28 22.87
CA GLN A 44 -8.62 4.03 23.73
C GLN A 44 -7.26 3.33 23.88
N THR A 45 -7.23 2.00 23.87
CA THR A 45 -5.99 1.22 23.94
C THR A 45 -5.16 1.42 22.68
N ILE A 46 -5.80 1.49 21.51
CA ILE A 46 -5.13 1.73 20.24
C ILE A 46 -4.55 3.15 20.19
N VAL A 47 -5.35 4.15 20.59
CA VAL A 47 -4.88 5.55 20.71
C VAL A 47 -3.70 5.65 21.67
N ALA A 48 -3.75 4.96 22.81
CA ALA A 48 -2.65 4.90 23.77
C ALA A 48 -1.40 4.22 23.19
N LEU A 49 -1.58 3.18 22.36
CA LEU A 49 -0.49 2.48 21.69
C LEU A 49 0.27 3.40 20.73
N CYS A 50 -0.45 4.18 19.92
CA CYS A 50 0.16 5.12 18.98
C CYS A 50 0.84 6.32 19.67
N THR A 51 0.38 6.71 20.87
CA THR A 51 0.90 7.92 21.55
C THR A 51 2.07 7.66 22.48
N ARG A 52 2.28 6.41 22.91
CA ARG A 52 3.39 6.06 23.78
C ARG A 52 4.72 6.06 23.03
N PRO A 53 5.81 6.56 23.65
CA PRO A 53 7.14 6.49 23.07
C PRO A 53 7.62 5.04 23.05
N HIS A 54 7.67 4.46 21.86
CA HIS A 54 8.19 3.13 21.60
C HIS A 54 9.23 3.19 20.49
N SER A 55 10.16 2.23 20.49
CA SER A 55 10.99 2.01 19.31
C SER A 55 10.11 1.56 18.14
N LEU A 56 10.53 1.80 16.89
CA LEU A 56 9.79 1.35 15.71
C LEU A 56 9.52 -0.16 15.74
N GLY A 57 10.53 -0.95 16.16
CA GLY A 57 10.43 -2.40 16.27
C GLY A 57 9.38 -2.84 17.30
N ASP A 58 9.37 -2.23 18.49
CA ASP A 58 8.37 -2.53 19.52
C ASP A 58 6.96 -2.15 19.06
N SER A 59 6.83 -1.01 18.37
CA SER A 59 5.54 -0.57 17.81
C SER A 59 4.99 -1.59 16.82
N ILE A 60 5.82 -2.05 15.87
CA ILE A 60 5.41 -3.07 14.89
C ILE A 60 5.03 -4.39 15.58
N ALA A 61 5.84 -4.85 16.54
CA ALA A 61 5.56 -6.08 17.27
C ALA A 61 4.24 -6.00 18.06
N LEU A 62 3.98 -4.88 18.73
CA LEU A 62 2.74 -4.67 19.46
C LEU A 62 1.52 -4.57 18.54
N HIS A 63 1.63 -3.88 17.40
CA HIS A 63 0.54 -3.81 16.42
C HIS A 63 0.26 -5.17 15.78
N ALA A 64 1.29 -5.99 15.52
CA ALA A 64 1.10 -7.34 15.02
C ALA A 64 0.33 -8.23 16.02
N VAL A 65 0.55 -8.03 17.32
CA VAL A 65 -0.14 -8.79 18.39
C VAL A 65 -1.53 -8.25 18.67
N LEU A 66 -1.70 -6.93 18.72
CA LEU A 66 -2.96 -6.28 19.12
C LEU A 66 -3.94 -6.10 17.97
N LEU A 67 -3.46 -5.96 16.73
CA LEU A 67 -4.28 -5.75 15.54
C LEU A 67 -4.00 -6.82 14.47
N PRO A 68 -4.12 -8.12 14.81
CA PRO A 68 -3.76 -9.19 13.90
C PRO A 68 -4.66 -9.22 12.66
N THR A 69 -5.97 -8.99 12.81
CA THR A 69 -6.89 -9.08 11.67
C THR A 69 -6.73 -7.91 10.70
N THR A 70 -6.42 -6.71 11.21
CA THR A 70 -6.02 -5.54 10.39
C THR A 70 -4.84 -5.88 9.49
N ASN A 71 -3.76 -6.42 10.06
CA ASN A 71 -2.55 -6.77 9.32
C ASN A 71 -2.80 -7.89 8.29
N ILE A 72 -3.51 -8.95 8.71
CA ILE A 72 -3.82 -10.09 7.83
C ILE A 72 -4.70 -9.66 6.66
N LEU A 73 -5.80 -8.94 6.92
CA LEU A 73 -6.72 -8.55 5.87
C LEU A 73 -6.11 -7.52 4.93
N MET A 74 -5.30 -6.59 5.42
CA MET A 74 -4.53 -5.69 4.55
C MET A 74 -3.61 -6.48 3.60
N PHE A 75 -2.86 -7.46 4.14
CA PHE A 75 -1.95 -8.28 3.33
C PHE A 75 -2.70 -9.15 2.31
N VAL A 76 -3.78 -9.81 2.73
CA VAL A 76 -4.63 -10.64 1.85
C VAL A 76 -5.25 -9.78 0.74
N SER A 77 -5.79 -8.60 1.07
CA SER A 77 -6.31 -7.68 0.08
C SER A 77 -5.24 -7.18 -0.89
N GLY A 78 -4.01 -6.95 -0.43
CA GLY A 78 -2.87 -6.62 -1.28
C GLY A 78 -2.52 -7.76 -2.25
N LEU A 79 -2.52 -9.01 -1.79
CA LEU A 79 -2.35 -10.15 -2.67
C LEU A 79 -3.47 -10.27 -3.70
N VAL A 80 -4.73 -10.13 -3.29
CA VAL A 80 -5.88 -10.14 -4.21
C VAL A 80 -5.75 -9.03 -5.25
N ALA A 81 -5.37 -7.83 -4.84
CA ALA A 81 -5.15 -6.71 -5.74
C ALA A 81 -3.98 -6.94 -6.71
N ALA A 82 -2.90 -7.58 -6.23
CA ALA A 82 -1.76 -7.96 -7.05
C ALA A 82 -2.17 -8.98 -8.11
N PHE A 83 -2.93 -10.02 -7.73
CA PHE A 83 -3.44 -11.01 -8.66
C PHE A 83 -4.41 -10.41 -9.68
N TYR A 84 -5.29 -9.52 -9.24
CA TYR A 84 -6.23 -8.83 -10.14
C TYR A 84 -5.48 -7.94 -11.15
N SER A 85 -4.49 -7.17 -10.68
CA SER A 85 -3.73 -6.24 -11.52
C SER A 85 -2.72 -6.95 -12.43
N ALA A 86 -2.24 -8.13 -12.02
CA ALA A 86 -1.35 -8.98 -12.81
C ALA A 86 -2.12 -9.95 -13.73
N TRP A 87 -3.45 -9.99 -13.68
CA TRP A 87 -4.24 -10.91 -14.50
C TRP A 87 -4.12 -10.51 -15.97
N PRO A 88 -3.46 -11.30 -16.84
CA PRO A 88 -3.29 -10.93 -18.23
C PRO A 88 -4.65 -10.90 -18.92
N SER A 89 -4.91 -9.84 -19.69
CA SER A 89 -6.01 -9.84 -20.65
C SER A 89 -5.82 -11.02 -21.60
N CYS A 90 -6.75 -11.97 -21.54
CA CYS A 90 -6.76 -13.29 -22.19
C CYS A 90 -6.05 -13.32 -23.56
N GLY A 91 -4.84 -13.89 -23.64
CA GLY A 91 -4.18 -14.05 -24.94
C GLY A 91 -2.79 -14.71 -24.97
N HIS A 92 -2.05 -14.80 -23.86
CA HIS A 92 -0.69 -15.33 -23.88
C HIS A 92 -0.45 -16.44 -22.86
N ARG A 93 0.12 -17.55 -23.35
CA ARG A 93 0.44 -18.77 -22.59
C ARG A 93 1.75 -18.56 -21.82
N GLU A 94 1.75 -17.62 -20.87
CA GLU A 94 2.93 -17.35 -20.04
C GLU A 94 3.20 -18.48 -19.05
N THR A 95 4.49 -18.78 -18.84
CA THR A 95 4.94 -19.76 -17.85
C THR A 95 4.83 -19.19 -16.43
N TRP A 96 4.68 -20.06 -15.41
CA TRP A 96 4.54 -19.64 -14.02
C TRP A 96 5.69 -18.75 -13.52
N SER A 97 6.91 -18.95 -14.04
CA SER A 97 8.08 -18.13 -13.70
C SER A 97 7.93 -16.68 -14.17
N GLN A 98 7.33 -16.44 -15.35
CA GLN A 98 7.08 -15.08 -15.85
C GLN A 98 6.03 -14.37 -15.00
N ARG A 99 4.95 -15.06 -14.62
CA ARG A 99 3.90 -14.52 -13.74
C ARG A 99 4.43 -14.11 -12.36
N ALA A 100 5.34 -14.89 -11.79
CA ALA A 100 5.95 -14.56 -10.51
C ALA A 100 6.76 -13.25 -10.57
N LEU A 101 7.48 -13.02 -11.67
CA LEU A 101 8.18 -11.76 -11.91
C LEU A 101 7.21 -10.57 -12.05
N PHE A 102 6.05 -10.76 -12.69
CA PHE A 102 5.02 -9.71 -12.81
C PHE A 102 4.33 -9.36 -11.49
N LEU A 103 4.29 -10.29 -10.51
CA LEU A 103 3.71 -10.03 -9.19
C LEU A 103 4.65 -9.24 -8.27
N LEU A 104 5.95 -9.33 -8.49
CA LEU A 104 6.97 -8.67 -7.66
C LEU A 104 6.73 -7.16 -7.44
N PRO A 105 6.44 -6.34 -8.46
CA PRO A 105 6.17 -4.91 -8.25
C PRO A 105 4.92 -4.65 -7.40
N TYR A 106 3.88 -5.49 -7.50
CA TYR A 106 2.66 -5.35 -6.71
C TYR A 106 2.85 -5.77 -5.25
N VAL A 107 3.61 -6.85 -5.02
CA VAL A 107 4.00 -7.27 -3.67
C VAL A 107 4.89 -6.20 -3.02
N GLY A 108 5.87 -5.67 -3.75
CA GLY A 108 6.72 -4.58 -3.29
C GLY A 108 5.91 -3.32 -2.94
N CYS A 109 4.93 -2.96 -3.77
CA CYS A 109 4.00 -1.87 -3.48
C CYS A 109 3.20 -2.12 -2.19
N SER A 110 2.65 -3.33 -2.02
CA SER A 110 1.89 -3.70 -0.80
C SER A 110 2.75 -3.60 0.45
N VAL A 111 4.00 -4.09 0.39
CA VAL A 111 4.96 -3.99 1.49
C VAL A 111 5.31 -2.53 1.77
N ALA A 112 5.54 -1.71 0.73
CA ALA A 112 5.83 -0.28 0.90
C ALA A 112 4.66 0.47 1.53
N MET A 113 3.41 0.15 1.16
CA MET A 113 2.21 0.70 1.80
C MET A 113 2.13 0.32 3.28
N LEU A 114 2.44 -0.93 3.63
CA LEU A 114 2.45 -1.40 5.01
C LEU A 114 3.52 -0.67 5.85
N ILE A 115 4.73 -0.50 5.28
CA ILE A 115 5.79 0.28 5.91
C ILE A 115 5.34 1.74 6.11
N GLY A 116 4.75 2.35 5.08
CA GLY A 116 4.23 3.72 5.13
C GLY A 116 3.16 3.90 6.22
N MET A 117 2.27 2.92 6.39
CA MET A 117 1.29 2.87 7.47
C MET A 117 1.97 2.92 8.84
N PHE A 118 2.90 2.01 9.14
CA PHE A 118 3.61 1.98 10.42
C PHE A 118 4.45 3.25 10.68
N LEU A 119 5.09 3.79 9.65
CA LEU A 119 5.85 5.05 9.78
C LEU A 119 4.92 6.22 10.10
N SER A 120 3.74 6.27 9.46
CA SER A 120 2.75 7.30 9.74
C SER A 120 2.19 7.19 11.16
N GLU A 121 1.94 5.99 11.67
CA GLU A 121 1.52 5.77 13.05
C GLU A 121 2.56 6.23 14.07
N TRP A 122 3.85 6.05 13.77
CA TRP A 122 4.94 6.47 14.63
C TRP A 122 5.14 8.00 14.63
N PHE A 123 4.98 8.64 13.48
CA PHE A 123 5.28 10.07 13.29
C PHE A 123 4.06 10.98 13.53
N ALA A 124 2.88 10.59 13.05
CA ALA A 124 1.68 11.43 13.06
C ALA A 124 1.20 11.86 14.46
N PRO A 125 1.29 11.06 15.53
CA PRO A 125 0.97 11.51 16.89
C PRO A 125 1.89 12.62 17.39
N GLN A 126 3.14 12.67 16.93
CA GLN A 126 4.07 13.75 17.26
C GLN A 126 3.67 15.03 16.52
N VAL A 127 3.40 14.91 15.22
CA VAL A 127 2.91 16.03 14.39
C VAL A 127 1.59 16.58 14.91
N ALA A 128 0.62 15.72 15.24
CA ALA A 128 -0.68 16.13 15.78
C ALA A 128 -0.52 16.90 17.10
N ARG A 129 0.38 16.45 17.99
CA ARG A 129 0.72 17.18 19.23
C ARG A 129 1.32 18.55 18.93
N HIS A 130 2.23 18.66 17.97
CA HIS A 130 2.81 19.96 17.58
C HIS A 130 1.79 20.92 16.96
N LEU A 131 0.78 20.39 16.26
CA LEU A 131 -0.32 21.17 15.66
C LEU A 131 -1.47 21.46 16.65
N GLY A 132 -1.41 20.97 17.89
CA GLY A 132 -2.50 21.11 18.85
C GLY A 132 -3.78 20.35 18.47
N MET A 133 -3.66 19.34 17.60
CA MET A 133 -4.78 18.50 17.17
C MET A 133 -5.05 17.38 18.18
N THR A 134 -6.32 17.08 18.40
CA THR A 134 -6.72 15.94 19.25
C THR A 134 -6.47 14.62 18.52
N TRP A 135 -5.70 13.72 19.14
CA TRP A 135 -5.47 12.38 18.59
C TRP A 135 -6.70 11.49 18.84
N SER A 136 -7.40 11.17 17.76
CA SER A 136 -8.62 10.37 17.74
C SER A 136 -8.53 9.26 16.69
N VAL A 137 -9.46 8.31 16.71
CA VAL A 137 -9.50 7.21 15.74
C VAL A 137 -9.60 7.71 14.28
N PRO A 138 -10.46 8.69 13.94
CA PRO A 138 -10.50 9.22 12.57
C PRO A 138 -9.18 9.86 12.13
N THR A 139 -8.51 10.62 13.00
CA THR A 139 -7.21 11.23 12.67
C THR A 139 -6.12 10.18 12.48
N MET A 140 -6.16 9.09 13.25
CA MET A 140 -5.25 7.96 13.12
C MET A 140 -5.45 7.24 11.77
N ILE A 141 -6.71 6.94 11.40
CA ILE A 141 -7.04 6.33 10.10
C ILE A 141 -6.60 7.23 8.94
N GLY A 142 -6.82 8.55 9.06
CA GLY A 142 -6.35 9.51 8.08
C GLY A 142 -4.82 9.51 7.93
N ALA A 143 -4.10 9.45 9.04
CA ALA A 143 -2.63 9.35 9.03
C ALA A 143 -2.15 8.05 8.37
N MET A 144 -2.76 6.91 8.73
CA MET A 144 -2.48 5.61 8.10
C MET A 144 -2.70 5.66 6.59
N ALA A 145 -3.83 6.22 6.13
CA ALA A 145 -4.13 6.37 4.71
C ALA A 145 -3.08 7.20 3.97
N VAL A 146 -2.65 8.32 4.56
CA VAL A 146 -1.57 9.17 4.02
C VAL A 146 -0.25 8.40 4.00
N GLY A 147 0.06 7.64 5.04
CA GLY A 147 1.24 6.77 5.11
C GLY A 147 1.25 5.73 4.00
N MET A 148 0.13 5.03 3.79
CA MET A 148 -0.05 4.06 2.71
C MET A 148 0.15 4.70 1.33
N ALA A 149 -0.44 5.86 1.09
CA ALA A 149 -0.29 6.60 -0.17
C ALA A 149 1.17 7.02 -0.39
N GLY A 150 1.86 7.49 0.67
CA GLY A 150 3.28 7.82 0.64
C GLY A 150 4.17 6.61 0.34
N GLY A 151 3.87 5.45 0.93
CA GLY A 151 4.55 4.18 0.66
C GLY A 151 4.42 3.77 -0.80
N MET A 152 3.21 3.84 -1.35
CA MET A 152 2.93 3.58 -2.77
C MET A 152 3.70 4.53 -3.70
N ALA A 153 3.66 5.84 -3.42
CA ALA A 153 4.38 6.84 -4.21
C ALA A 153 5.91 6.60 -4.18
N SER A 154 6.43 6.22 -3.01
CA SER A 154 7.85 5.91 -2.83
C SER A 154 8.26 4.68 -3.64
N TRP A 155 7.44 3.62 -3.62
CA TRP A 155 7.70 2.43 -4.42
C TRP A 155 7.65 2.73 -5.92
N ALA A 156 6.65 3.48 -6.38
CA ALA A 156 6.55 3.89 -7.78
C ALA A 156 7.78 4.71 -8.24
N ALA A 157 8.31 5.57 -7.38
CA ALA A 157 9.53 6.31 -7.66
C ALA A 157 10.76 5.39 -7.76
N LEU A 158 10.88 4.41 -6.85
CA LEU A 158 11.97 3.42 -6.88
C LEU A 158 11.92 2.54 -8.13
N ASP A 159 10.73 2.09 -8.52
CA ASP A 159 10.52 1.29 -9.73
C ASP A 159 10.92 2.08 -10.99
N ALA A 160 10.52 3.36 -11.06
CA ALA A 160 10.93 4.25 -12.16
C ALA A 160 12.45 4.46 -12.20
N LEU A 161 13.11 4.62 -11.05
CA LEU A 161 14.57 4.73 -10.97
C LEU A 161 15.27 3.44 -11.40
N ALA A 162 14.77 2.28 -10.99
CA ALA A 162 15.30 0.98 -11.38
C ALA A 162 15.19 0.77 -12.90
N ALA A 163 14.03 1.08 -13.48
CA ALA A 163 13.81 1.00 -14.93
C ALA A 163 14.78 1.92 -15.71
N ASN A 164 15.02 3.13 -15.22
CA ASN A 164 15.98 4.07 -15.81
C ASN A 164 17.43 3.55 -15.71
N ALA A 165 17.82 2.97 -14.58
CA ALA A 165 19.16 2.42 -14.39
C ALA A 165 19.45 1.24 -15.33
N ILE A 166 18.46 0.38 -15.58
CA ILE A 166 18.56 -0.74 -16.54
C ILE A 166 18.75 -0.20 -17.97
N ARG A 167 17.98 0.83 -18.36
CA ARG A 167 18.09 1.45 -19.69
C ARG A 167 19.49 2.03 -19.95
N ILE A 168 20.10 2.65 -18.95
CA ILE A 168 21.46 3.23 -19.07
C ILE A 168 22.53 2.13 -19.19
N ARG A 169 22.35 0.98 -18.53
CA ARG A 169 23.34 -0.13 -18.55
C ARG A 169 23.29 -1.00 -19.80
N SER A 170 22.25 -0.91 -20.61
CA SER A 170 22.13 -1.62 -21.88
C SER A 170 22.18 -0.66 -23.07
N PRO A 171 23.27 0.12 -23.26
CA PRO A 171 23.49 0.79 -24.54
C PRO A 171 23.73 -0.33 -25.56
N GLY A 172 22.82 -0.44 -26.53
CA GLY A 172 22.98 -1.35 -27.67
C GLY A 172 24.27 -1.09 -28.44
#